data_AF-A0A7W6P9S5-F1
#
_entry.id   AF-A0A7W6P9S5-F1
#
_cell.length_a   1.000
_cell.length_b   1.000
_cell.length_c   1.000
_cell.angle_alpha   90.00
_cell.angle_beta   90.00
_cell.angle_gamma   90.00
#
_symmetry.space_group_name_H-M   'P 1'
#
loop_
_entity.id
_entity.type
_entity.pdbx_description
1 polymer ?
#
loop_
_entity_poly.entity_id
_entity_poly.type
_entity_poly.pdbx_seq_one_letter_code
_entity_poly.pdbx_strand_id
1 'polypeptide(L)'
;MSKGRKLIFTLGLVAVAAVLAATALIAFEANRVKQIFAANAALKEEGYYLSPFEFEMLSVSYYLDHGHYLKGISRLNQIHEQMTTRQGLVRIPQFTDAQEELAFFKGLQNPDTGAFYPNGDDPVVTNIGVTANMINLIEALSAKAGEPFALEYPLSFLDRIDTPEELTTMLDDASQVGWIGTMIKPAFVSAVELQDLIEQDERLGFYGFPEDWKQSYYRWFYDNQNPETGLWGPRDRNTGEMLEGGDIGDSGKIIKMFVDSNGDNIRPDMPLRYTDRIFASVIAGLSKPMPEAPDRLHRWIIDQDRGFRFLTKYVWKNATPAERDTVQDLLERFITTRFALYYLPREGAFSLYPDAAHADLDGTSEAAGMLDYAGELSEERQAALWGRPEETIEALGTITTGTLDETALQTITEKTDLVSIRFYETEPAGNFTATPLAIYYPREPLVRDTVDLVRHLRLWLDVTTQAMGNWGRREAIQERLSATPISTDAPVLSARDTAALATLLQENGDLIAIGFDTLQVPRYRMDYATP
;
A
#
# COMPACT_ATOMS: atom_id res chain seq x y z
N MET A 1 -16.51 -29.05 -56.89
CA MET A 1 -15.96 -27.75 -56.44
C MET A 1 -14.79 -27.35 -57.33
N SER A 2 -14.77 -26.12 -57.85
CA SER A 2 -13.61 -25.58 -58.57
C SER A 2 -12.38 -25.55 -57.66
N LYS A 3 -11.17 -25.62 -58.22
CA LYS A 3 -9.92 -25.62 -57.45
C LYS A 3 -9.83 -24.43 -56.47
N GLY A 4 -10.36 -23.27 -56.84
CA GLY A 4 -10.45 -22.09 -55.97
C GLY A 4 -11.35 -22.27 -54.75
N ARG A 5 -12.52 -22.93 -54.89
CA ARG A 5 -13.41 -23.20 -53.75
C ARG A 5 -12.82 -24.23 -52.77
N LYS A 6 -12.05 -25.21 -53.26
CA LYS A 6 -11.33 -26.16 -52.38
C LYS A 6 -10.24 -25.45 -51.57
N LEU A 7 -9.46 -24.57 -52.22
CA LEU A 7 -8.41 -23.81 -51.56
C LEU A 7 -8.97 -22.90 -50.46
N ILE A 8 -10.08 -22.19 -50.72
CA ILE A 8 -10.74 -21.32 -49.73
C ILE A 8 -11.27 -22.14 -48.54
N PHE A 9 -11.88 -23.31 -48.79
CA PHE A 9 -12.34 -24.19 -47.71
C PHE A 9 -11.18 -24.77 -46.88
N THR A 10 -10.08 -25.17 -47.52
CA THR A 10 -8.89 -25.68 -46.81
C THR A 10 -8.23 -24.58 -45.98
N LEU A 11 -8.08 -23.37 -46.52
CA LEU A 11 -7.54 -22.23 -45.76
C LEU A 11 -8.45 -21.84 -44.59
N GLY A 12 -9.77 -21.87 -44.77
CA GLY A 12 -10.73 -21.65 -43.68
C GLY A 12 -10.63 -22.70 -42.58
N LEU A 13 -10.48 -23.98 -42.93
CA LEU A 13 -10.30 -25.08 -41.97
C LEU A 13 -8.99 -25.00 -41.20
N VAL A 14 -7.89 -24.62 -41.87
CA VAL A 14 -6.60 -24.39 -41.22
C VAL A 14 -6.67 -23.19 -40.27
N ALA A 15 -7.34 -22.11 -40.66
CA ALA A 15 -7.56 -20.96 -39.80
C ALA A 15 -8.39 -21.31 -38.57
N VAL A 16 -9.49 -22.07 -38.73
CA VAL A 16 -10.32 -22.54 -37.60
C VAL A 16 -9.53 -23.50 -36.70
N ALA A 17 -8.75 -24.42 -37.26
CA ALA A 17 -7.90 -25.32 -36.46
C ALA A 17 -6.81 -24.56 -35.70
N ALA A 18 -6.20 -23.54 -36.32
CA ALA A 18 -5.23 -22.67 -35.66
C ALA A 18 -5.86 -21.85 -34.53
N VAL A 19 -7.08 -21.33 -34.74
CA VAL A 19 -7.84 -20.63 -33.69
C VAL A 19 -8.19 -21.57 -32.55
N LEU A 20 -8.72 -22.77 -32.83
CA LEU A 20 -9.06 -23.76 -31.81
C LEU A 20 -7.81 -24.25 -31.05
N ALA A 21 -6.68 -24.46 -31.73
CA ALA A 21 -5.41 -24.81 -31.11
C ALA A 21 -4.89 -23.66 -30.22
N ALA A 22 -5.00 -22.41 -30.67
CA ALA A 22 -4.64 -21.24 -29.87
C ALA A 22 -5.54 -21.10 -28.64
N THR A 23 -6.85 -21.29 -28.77
CA THR A 23 -7.80 -21.24 -27.63
C THR A 23 -7.55 -22.37 -26.64
N ALA A 24 -7.27 -23.59 -27.12
CA ALA A 24 -6.95 -24.72 -26.26
C ALA A 24 -5.60 -24.52 -25.54
N LEU A 25 -4.60 -23.96 -26.21
CA LEU A 25 -3.32 -23.58 -25.62
C LEU A 25 -3.52 -22.53 -24.52
N ILE A 26 -4.27 -21.45 -24.79
CA ILE A 26 -4.58 -20.40 -23.81
C ILE A 26 -5.30 -20.99 -22.58
N ALA A 27 -6.31 -21.83 -22.78
CA ALA A 27 -7.05 -22.47 -21.68
C ALA A 27 -6.17 -23.43 -20.86
N PHE A 28 -5.28 -24.16 -21.51
CA PHE A 28 -4.32 -25.07 -20.87
C PHE A 28 -3.28 -24.31 -20.04
N GLU A 29 -2.71 -23.23 -20.58
CA GLU A 29 -1.77 -22.38 -19.85
C GLU A 29 -2.45 -21.64 -18.68
N ALA A 30 -3.70 -21.17 -18.85
CA ALA A 30 -4.46 -20.56 -17.76
C ALA A 30 -4.72 -21.54 -16.61
N ASN A 31 -5.01 -22.81 -16.92
CA ASN A 31 -5.14 -23.87 -15.91
C ASN A 31 -3.80 -24.17 -15.23
N ARG A 32 -2.68 -24.15 -15.96
CA ARG A 32 -1.35 -24.34 -15.41
C ARG A 32 -0.95 -23.23 -14.44
N VAL A 33 -1.20 -21.97 -14.79
CA VAL A 33 -0.97 -20.83 -13.89
C VAL A 33 -1.73 -21.04 -12.58
N LYS A 34 -3.01 -21.44 -12.62
CA LYS A 34 -3.78 -21.76 -11.41
C LYS A 34 -3.12 -22.85 -10.56
N GLN A 35 -2.64 -23.92 -11.19
CA GLN A 35 -1.94 -25.00 -10.48
C GLN A 35 -0.64 -24.54 -9.85
N ILE A 36 0.13 -23.68 -10.54
CA ILE A 36 1.36 -23.08 -10.00
C ILE A 36 1.05 -22.27 -8.74
N PHE A 37 0.05 -21.39 -8.78
CA PHE A 37 -0.32 -20.59 -7.60
C PHE A 37 -0.85 -21.45 -6.45
N ALA A 38 -1.62 -22.49 -6.74
CA ALA A 38 -2.07 -23.45 -5.73
C ALA A 38 -0.90 -24.23 -5.11
N ALA A 39 0.07 -24.65 -5.92
CA ALA A 39 1.28 -25.31 -5.45
C ALA A 39 2.14 -24.36 -4.60
N ASN A 40 2.33 -23.11 -5.04
CA ASN A 40 3.03 -22.09 -4.28
C ASN A 40 2.42 -21.89 -2.88
N ALA A 41 1.08 -21.82 -2.78
CA ALA A 41 0.41 -21.71 -1.48
C ALA A 41 0.70 -22.92 -0.57
N ALA A 42 0.54 -24.14 -1.10
CA ALA A 42 0.82 -25.37 -0.34
C ALA A 42 2.31 -25.47 0.09
N LEU A 43 3.24 -25.11 -0.80
CA LEU A 43 4.67 -25.16 -0.52
C LEU A 43 5.10 -24.12 0.53
N LYS A 44 4.46 -22.94 0.56
CA LYS A 44 4.66 -21.96 1.64
C LYS A 44 4.28 -22.57 3.00
N GLU A 45 3.14 -23.27 3.08
CA GLU A 45 2.70 -23.97 4.29
C GLU A 45 3.65 -25.12 4.68
N GLU A 46 4.24 -25.81 3.70
CA GLU A 46 5.22 -26.87 3.92
C GLU A 46 6.61 -26.36 4.36
N GLY A 47 6.83 -25.04 4.33
CA GLY A 47 8.07 -24.38 4.76
C GLY A 47 9.14 -24.27 3.67
N TYR A 48 8.75 -24.19 2.39
CA TYR A 48 9.69 -23.99 1.29
C TYR A 48 10.06 -22.52 1.09
N TYR A 49 11.32 -22.28 0.71
CA TYR A 49 11.80 -20.97 0.29
C TYR A 49 11.29 -20.67 -1.13
N LEU A 50 10.46 -19.62 -1.23
CA LEU A 50 9.74 -19.25 -2.45
C LEU A 50 9.86 -17.76 -2.77
N SER A 51 10.83 -17.07 -2.19
CA SER A 51 11.05 -15.64 -2.45
C SER A 51 11.25 -15.29 -3.94
N PRO A 52 11.89 -16.14 -4.78
CA PRO A 52 12.04 -15.85 -6.20
C PRO A 52 10.76 -16.02 -7.04
N PHE A 53 9.74 -16.69 -6.52
CA PHE A 53 8.58 -17.16 -7.29
C PHE A 53 7.91 -16.06 -8.13
N GLU A 54 7.61 -14.92 -7.52
CA GLU A 54 6.94 -13.81 -8.21
C GLU A 54 7.80 -13.24 -9.34
N PHE A 55 9.13 -13.28 -9.20
CA PHE A 55 10.09 -12.78 -10.18
C PHE A 55 10.36 -13.80 -11.30
N GLU A 56 10.23 -15.09 -11.01
CA GLU A 56 10.22 -16.15 -12.04
C GLU A 56 8.95 -16.06 -12.90
N MET A 57 7.79 -15.76 -12.28
CA MET A 57 6.57 -15.47 -13.02
C MET A 57 6.67 -14.16 -13.82
N LEU A 58 7.38 -13.16 -13.30
CA LEU A 58 7.69 -11.93 -14.03
C LEU A 58 8.51 -12.21 -15.30
N SER A 59 9.50 -13.11 -15.23
CA SER A 59 10.32 -13.47 -16.40
C SER A 59 9.48 -14.16 -17.49
N VAL A 60 8.51 -14.99 -17.09
CA VAL A 60 7.50 -15.54 -18.01
C VAL A 60 6.71 -14.41 -18.68
N SER A 61 6.15 -13.47 -17.91
CA SER A 61 5.38 -12.34 -18.48
C SER A 61 6.23 -11.54 -19.45
N TYR A 62 7.45 -11.18 -19.05
CA TYR A 62 8.39 -10.45 -19.88
C TYR A 62 8.61 -11.15 -21.23
N TYR A 63 8.91 -12.46 -21.25
CA TYR A 63 9.15 -13.16 -22.50
C TYR A 63 7.93 -13.22 -23.39
N LEU A 64 6.75 -13.42 -22.80
CA LEU A 64 5.49 -13.43 -23.52
C LEU A 64 5.19 -12.05 -24.14
N ASP A 65 5.46 -10.98 -23.41
CA ASP A 65 5.28 -9.59 -23.83
C ASP A 65 6.25 -9.14 -24.92
N HIS A 66 7.45 -9.70 -24.94
CA HIS A 66 8.47 -9.41 -25.96
C HIS A 66 8.36 -10.35 -27.18
N GLY A 67 7.32 -11.19 -27.24
CA GLY A 67 7.09 -12.12 -28.36
C GLY A 67 7.99 -13.36 -28.34
N HIS A 68 8.75 -13.56 -27.27
CA HIS A 68 9.55 -14.76 -27.02
C HIS A 68 8.69 -15.91 -26.47
N TYR A 69 7.58 -16.23 -27.15
CA TYR A 69 6.54 -17.14 -26.66
C TYR A 69 7.06 -18.52 -26.26
N LEU A 70 7.97 -19.10 -27.06
CA LEU A 70 8.57 -20.40 -26.75
C LEU A 70 9.38 -20.37 -25.45
N LYS A 71 10.13 -19.29 -25.22
CA LYS A 71 10.92 -19.12 -23.98
C LYS A 71 10.00 -18.93 -22.78
N GLY A 72 8.99 -18.08 -22.90
CA GLY A 72 7.98 -17.87 -21.86
C GLY A 72 7.23 -19.16 -21.46
N ILE A 73 6.72 -19.92 -22.44
CA ILE A 73 6.04 -21.20 -22.19
C ILE A 73 7.00 -22.24 -21.61
N SER A 74 8.22 -22.33 -22.12
CA SER A 74 9.23 -23.24 -21.58
C SER A 74 9.55 -22.92 -20.12
N ARG A 75 9.68 -21.64 -19.78
CA ARG A 75 9.94 -21.18 -18.41
C ARG A 75 8.76 -21.48 -17.49
N LEU A 76 7.53 -21.24 -17.95
CA LEU A 76 6.30 -21.58 -17.22
C LEU A 76 6.20 -23.09 -16.93
N ASN A 77 6.58 -23.94 -17.90
CA ASN A 77 6.64 -25.39 -17.71
C ASN A 77 7.66 -25.79 -16.66
N GLN A 78 8.86 -25.19 -16.69
CA GLN A 78 9.91 -25.46 -15.69
C GLN A 78 9.42 -25.10 -14.28
N ILE A 79 8.81 -23.92 -14.11
CA ILE A 79 8.24 -23.49 -12.82
C ILE A 79 7.15 -24.47 -12.38
N HIS A 80 6.23 -24.85 -13.27
CA HIS A 80 5.18 -25.82 -12.95
C HIS A 80 5.72 -27.17 -12.51
N GLU A 81 6.71 -27.70 -13.22
CA GLU A 81 7.37 -28.96 -12.86
C GLU A 81 8.10 -28.84 -11.52
N GLN A 82 8.86 -27.78 -11.29
CA GLN A 82 9.57 -27.53 -10.03
C GLN A 82 8.61 -27.45 -8.84
N MET A 83 7.51 -26.69 -8.98
CA MET A 83 6.49 -26.53 -7.94
C MET A 83 5.73 -27.84 -7.66
N THR A 84 5.39 -28.62 -8.69
CA THR A 84 4.59 -29.84 -8.51
C THR A 84 5.41 -31.02 -8.03
N THR A 85 6.66 -31.14 -8.48
CA THR A 85 7.58 -32.23 -8.11
C THR A 85 8.41 -31.93 -6.87
N ARG A 86 8.50 -30.66 -6.46
CA ARG A 86 9.40 -30.13 -5.41
C ARG A 86 10.89 -30.24 -5.73
N GLN A 87 11.24 -30.73 -6.92
CA GLN A 87 12.65 -30.93 -7.29
C GLN A 87 13.36 -29.59 -7.39
N GLY A 88 14.50 -29.45 -6.71
CA GLY A 88 15.28 -28.20 -6.74
C GLY A 88 14.70 -27.06 -5.90
N LEU A 89 13.60 -27.27 -5.16
CA LEU A 89 13.15 -26.33 -4.15
C LEU A 89 13.92 -26.51 -2.85
N VAL A 90 14.25 -25.40 -2.21
CA VAL A 90 14.92 -25.40 -0.91
C VAL A 90 13.88 -25.35 0.19
N ARG A 91 13.95 -26.28 1.14
CA ARG A 91 13.14 -26.22 2.36
C ARG A 91 13.88 -25.43 3.43
N ILE A 92 13.19 -24.48 4.06
CA ILE A 92 13.76 -23.68 5.15
C ILE A 92 13.86 -24.61 6.38
N PRO A 93 15.06 -24.83 6.94
CA PRO A 93 15.22 -25.66 8.13
C PRO A 93 14.76 -24.90 9.38
N GLN A 94 14.69 -25.60 10.51
CA GLN A 94 14.62 -24.93 11.80
C GLN A 94 16.02 -24.48 12.19
N PHE A 95 16.17 -23.21 12.55
CA PHE A 95 17.44 -22.63 12.96
C PHE A 95 17.59 -22.70 14.48
N THR A 96 18.79 -23.00 14.93
CA THR A 96 19.15 -23.07 16.35
C THR A 96 19.40 -21.68 16.93
N ASP A 97 19.92 -20.77 16.09
CA ASP A 97 20.25 -19.39 16.43
C ASP A 97 20.18 -18.47 15.19
N ALA A 98 20.42 -17.18 15.42
CA ALA A 98 20.36 -16.16 14.37
C ALA A 98 21.54 -16.26 13.38
N GLN A 99 22.67 -16.81 13.80
CA GLN A 99 23.85 -16.99 12.95
C GLN A 99 23.61 -18.10 11.92
N GLU A 100 23.02 -19.22 12.32
CA GLU A 100 22.61 -20.30 11.42
C GLU A 100 21.57 -19.82 10.40
N GLU A 101 20.58 -19.05 10.87
CA GLU A 101 19.55 -18.42 10.04
C GLU A 101 20.18 -17.48 9.01
N LEU A 102 21.07 -16.58 9.44
CA LEU A 102 21.80 -15.66 8.56
C LEU A 102 22.63 -16.40 7.51
N ALA A 103 23.40 -17.43 7.93
CA ALA A 103 24.25 -18.20 7.03
C ALA A 103 23.44 -18.94 5.96
N PHE A 104 22.29 -19.52 6.33
CA PHE A 104 21.39 -20.16 5.38
C PHE A 104 20.91 -19.18 4.32
N PHE A 105 20.37 -18.02 4.73
CA PHE A 105 19.82 -17.06 3.76
C PHE A 105 20.89 -16.43 2.87
N LYS A 106 22.09 -16.15 3.41
CA LYS A 106 23.24 -15.73 2.59
C LYS A 106 23.62 -16.79 1.55
N GLY A 107 23.60 -18.06 1.94
CA GLY A 107 23.92 -19.19 1.05
C GLY A 107 22.93 -19.40 -0.10
N LEU A 108 21.79 -18.71 -0.12
CA LEU A 108 20.84 -18.71 -1.24
C LEU A 108 21.25 -17.75 -2.37
N GLN A 109 22.29 -16.94 -2.18
CA GLN A 109 22.77 -16.02 -3.19
C GLN A 109 23.39 -16.80 -4.37
N ASN A 110 23.00 -16.44 -5.60
CA ASN A 110 23.53 -17.07 -6.80
C ASN A 110 25.00 -16.67 -7.00
N PRO A 111 25.95 -17.62 -7.12
CA PRO A 111 27.37 -17.30 -7.27
C PRO A 111 27.73 -16.64 -8.62
N ASP A 112 26.95 -16.91 -9.68
CA ASP A 112 27.26 -16.42 -11.02
C ASP A 112 26.78 -14.97 -11.21
N THR A 113 25.62 -14.64 -10.65
CA THR A 113 24.98 -13.32 -10.81
C THR A 113 25.04 -12.44 -9.57
N GLY A 114 25.33 -13.02 -8.41
CA GLY A 114 25.16 -12.35 -7.12
C GLY A 114 23.71 -12.07 -6.72
N ALA A 115 22.72 -12.35 -7.56
CA ALA A 115 21.32 -12.10 -7.23
C ALA A 115 20.77 -13.19 -6.30
N PHE A 116 19.71 -12.88 -5.55
CA PHE A 116 18.90 -13.91 -4.88
C PHE A 116 17.85 -14.49 -5.83
N TYR A 117 18.29 -14.81 -7.05
CA TYR A 117 17.48 -15.30 -8.13
C TYR A 117 18.18 -16.48 -8.83
N PRO A 118 17.51 -17.62 -9.04
CA PRO A 118 18.16 -18.82 -9.59
C PRO A 118 18.51 -18.68 -11.09
N ASN A 119 17.72 -17.89 -11.81
CA ASN A 119 17.69 -17.65 -13.25
C ASN A 119 18.71 -16.68 -13.85
N GLY A 120 20.00 -17.02 -14.01
CA GLY A 120 20.98 -16.04 -14.51
C GLY A 120 20.74 -15.49 -15.92
N ASP A 121 20.10 -16.29 -16.79
CA ASP A 121 19.81 -15.93 -18.20
C ASP A 121 18.53 -15.11 -18.40
N ASP A 122 17.80 -14.86 -17.31
CA ASP A 122 16.59 -14.04 -17.35
C ASP A 122 16.94 -12.54 -17.45
N PRO A 123 15.98 -11.68 -17.79
CA PRO A 123 16.19 -10.24 -17.91
C PRO A 123 16.67 -9.64 -16.58
N VAL A 124 17.51 -8.61 -16.63
CA VAL A 124 18.10 -7.99 -15.43
C VAL A 124 17.05 -7.62 -14.37
N VAL A 125 15.89 -7.12 -14.81
CA VAL A 125 14.77 -6.71 -13.95
C VAL A 125 14.24 -7.80 -13.04
N THR A 126 14.41 -9.09 -13.36
CA THR A 126 13.94 -10.19 -12.50
C THR A 126 14.82 -10.38 -11.27
N ASN A 127 16.07 -9.89 -11.32
CA ASN A 127 17.01 -9.98 -10.22
C ASN A 127 16.81 -8.89 -9.16
N ILE A 128 16.23 -7.75 -9.55
CA ILE A 128 16.24 -6.51 -8.76
C ILE A 128 15.44 -6.66 -7.46
N GLY A 129 14.12 -6.81 -7.56
CA GLY A 129 13.25 -6.76 -6.38
C GLY A 129 13.48 -7.92 -5.41
N VAL A 130 13.76 -9.13 -5.90
CA VAL A 130 14.07 -10.27 -5.02
C VAL A 130 15.38 -10.05 -4.26
N THR A 131 16.38 -9.46 -4.91
CA THR A 131 17.66 -9.16 -4.27
C THR A 131 17.50 -8.05 -3.24
N ALA A 132 16.76 -6.99 -3.54
CA ALA A 132 16.45 -5.92 -2.59
C ALA A 132 15.74 -6.45 -1.33
N ASN A 133 14.76 -7.35 -1.51
CA ASN A 133 14.06 -7.98 -0.40
C ASN A 133 15.00 -8.82 0.49
N MET A 134 15.89 -9.57 -0.14
CA MET A 134 16.84 -10.42 0.58
C MET A 134 17.93 -9.62 1.29
N ILE A 135 18.36 -8.48 0.74
CA ILE A 135 19.28 -7.55 1.42
C ILE A 135 18.66 -7.04 2.72
N ASN A 136 17.39 -6.60 2.72
CA ASN A 136 16.69 -6.18 3.94
C ASN A 136 16.62 -7.31 4.99
N LEU A 137 16.35 -8.55 4.56
CA LEU A 137 16.33 -9.70 5.45
C LEU A 137 17.71 -9.98 6.05
N ILE A 138 18.75 -10.02 5.21
CA ILE A 138 20.13 -10.28 5.63
C ILE A 138 20.61 -9.19 6.58
N GLU A 139 20.27 -7.93 6.34
CA GLU A 139 20.57 -6.84 7.26
C GLU A 139 19.93 -7.07 8.64
N ALA A 140 18.63 -7.33 8.69
CA ALA A 140 17.93 -7.56 9.95
C ALA A 140 18.51 -8.77 10.72
N LEU A 141 18.83 -9.84 9.99
CA LEU A 141 19.47 -11.04 10.57
C LEU A 141 20.91 -10.76 11.02
N SER A 142 21.67 -9.95 10.29
CA SER A 142 23.02 -9.53 10.68
C SER A 142 22.99 -8.79 12.02
N ALA A 143 22.06 -7.84 12.17
CA ALA A 143 21.85 -7.13 13.43
C ALA A 143 21.46 -8.08 14.58
N LYS A 144 20.54 -9.03 14.33
CA LYS A 144 20.12 -10.05 15.31
C LYS A 144 21.25 -11.00 15.70
N ALA A 145 22.13 -11.34 14.76
CA ALA A 145 23.30 -12.19 14.95
C ALA A 145 24.49 -11.44 15.59
N GLY A 146 24.45 -10.10 15.66
CA GLY A 146 25.56 -9.27 16.11
C GLY A 146 26.73 -9.21 15.12
N GLU A 147 26.45 -9.42 13.83
CA GLU A 147 27.44 -9.42 12.74
C GLU A 147 27.28 -8.20 11.84
N PRO A 148 28.38 -7.68 11.24
CA PRO A 148 28.28 -6.69 10.17
C PRO A 148 27.55 -7.26 8.96
N PHE A 149 26.75 -6.42 8.29
CA PHE A 149 26.14 -6.78 7.02
C PHE A 149 27.21 -7.14 5.98
N ALA A 150 27.03 -8.28 5.31
CA ALA A 150 27.83 -8.69 4.17
C ALA A 150 27.08 -9.70 3.30
N LEU A 151 27.18 -9.53 1.98
CA LEU A 151 26.76 -10.52 0.99
C LEU A 151 27.84 -11.60 0.81
N GLU A 152 27.45 -12.76 0.26
CA GLU A 152 28.38 -13.86 -0.04
C GLU A 152 29.11 -13.62 -1.38
N TYR A 153 28.39 -13.07 -2.36
CA TYR A 153 28.88 -12.79 -3.71
C TYR A 153 28.60 -11.32 -4.10
N PRO A 154 29.43 -10.71 -4.95
CA PRO A 154 29.16 -9.39 -5.51
C PRO A 154 27.95 -9.45 -6.45
N LEU A 155 27.19 -8.36 -6.54
CA LEU A 155 25.99 -8.25 -7.39
C LEU A 155 26.35 -8.08 -8.89
N SER A 156 27.05 -9.04 -9.49
CA SER A 156 27.53 -8.98 -10.87
C SER A 156 26.43 -8.85 -11.93
N PHE A 157 25.16 -9.14 -11.59
CA PHE A 157 24.05 -8.86 -12.51
C PHE A 157 23.89 -7.37 -12.83
N LEU A 158 24.37 -6.47 -11.95
CA LEU A 158 24.37 -5.03 -12.17
C LEU A 158 25.41 -4.58 -13.20
N ASP A 159 26.44 -5.40 -13.46
CA ASP A 159 27.43 -5.16 -14.53
C ASP A 159 26.78 -5.14 -15.92
N ARG A 160 25.57 -5.70 -16.07
CA ARG A 160 24.79 -5.69 -17.32
C ARG A 160 24.09 -4.35 -17.58
N ILE A 161 24.12 -3.46 -16.59
CA ILE A 161 23.52 -2.13 -16.63
C ILE A 161 24.49 -1.12 -15.98
N ASP A 162 25.81 -1.30 -16.08
CA ASP A 162 26.77 -0.46 -15.33
C ASP A 162 26.98 0.94 -15.92
N THR A 163 26.60 1.12 -17.20
CA THR A 163 26.61 2.43 -17.87
C THR A 163 25.22 3.08 -17.96
N PRO A 164 25.15 4.43 -18.04
CA PRO A 164 23.90 5.15 -18.34
C PRO A 164 23.13 4.63 -19.56
N GLU A 165 23.85 4.27 -20.63
CA GLU A 165 23.27 3.79 -21.88
C GLU A 165 22.64 2.40 -21.73
N GLU A 166 23.30 1.48 -21.04
CA GLU A 166 22.79 0.14 -20.78
C GLU A 166 21.61 0.17 -19.80
N LEU A 167 21.69 1.01 -18.77
CA LEU A 167 20.56 1.29 -17.89
C LEU A 167 19.36 1.79 -18.69
N THR A 168 19.53 2.81 -19.51
CA THR A 168 18.43 3.39 -20.32
C THR A 168 17.82 2.33 -21.25
N THR A 169 18.67 1.51 -21.87
CA THR A 169 18.22 0.40 -22.72
C THR A 169 17.38 -0.61 -21.94
N MET A 170 17.80 -0.96 -20.72
CA MET A 170 17.04 -1.85 -19.85
C MET A 170 15.71 -1.23 -19.41
N LEU A 171 15.68 0.06 -19.06
CA LEU A 171 14.46 0.75 -18.67
C LEU A 171 13.46 0.86 -19.83
N ASP A 172 13.93 1.22 -21.02
CA ASP A 172 13.10 1.30 -22.23
C ASP A 172 12.46 -0.06 -22.54
N ASP A 173 13.24 -1.14 -22.47
CA ASP A 173 12.78 -2.51 -22.69
C ASP A 173 11.79 -2.96 -21.61
N ALA A 174 12.13 -2.78 -20.33
CA ALA A 174 11.24 -3.14 -19.21
C ALA A 174 9.93 -2.32 -19.16
N SER A 175 9.92 -1.13 -19.74
CA SER A 175 8.73 -0.28 -19.84
C SER A 175 7.74 -0.76 -20.89
N GLN A 176 8.16 -1.57 -21.87
CA GLN A 176 7.32 -2.02 -22.96
C GLN A 176 6.56 -3.29 -22.60
N VAL A 177 5.25 -3.26 -22.84
CA VAL A 177 4.34 -4.32 -22.45
C VAL A 177 3.49 -4.74 -23.65
N GLY A 178 3.34 -6.06 -23.82
CA GLY A 178 2.45 -6.65 -24.80
C GLY A 178 1.05 -6.89 -24.22
N TRP A 179 0.19 -7.55 -24.99
CA TRP A 179 -1.18 -7.87 -24.55
C TRP A 179 -1.25 -8.83 -23.34
N ILE A 180 -0.13 -9.45 -22.93
CA ILE A 180 -0.10 -10.41 -21.82
C ILE A 180 0.19 -9.69 -20.50
N GLY A 181 1.12 -8.74 -20.49
CA GLY A 181 1.43 -7.89 -19.35
C GLY A 181 0.42 -6.78 -19.11
N THR A 182 -0.60 -6.61 -19.97
CA THR A 182 -1.82 -5.89 -19.57
C THR A 182 -2.71 -6.74 -18.65
N MET A 183 -2.47 -8.05 -18.56
CA MET A 183 -3.22 -9.00 -17.72
C MET A 183 -2.42 -9.49 -16.50
N ILE A 184 -1.09 -9.28 -16.47
CA ILE A 184 -0.16 -9.75 -15.43
C ILE A 184 0.72 -8.55 -15.01
N LYS A 185 1.25 -8.54 -13.78
CA LYS A 185 2.15 -7.47 -13.29
C LYS A 185 3.31 -7.24 -14.28
N PRO A 186 3.49 -6.03 -14.83
CA PRO A 186 4.51 -5.76 -15.84
C PRO A 186 5.91 -5.68 -15.24
N ALA A 187 6.94 -5.99 -16.05
CA ALA A 187 8.35 -5.88 -15.69
C ALA A 187 8.75 -4.46 -15.24
N PHE A 188 8.02 -3.45 -15.72
CA PHE A 188 8.14 -2.06 -15.31
C PHE A 188 8.20 -1.87 -13.78
N VAL A 189 7.40 -2.61 -13.01
CA VAL A 189 7.41 -2.46 -11.55
C VAL A 189 8.76 -2.82 -10.93
N SER A 190 9.46 -3.82 -11.48
CA SER A 190 10.78 -4.20 -10.98
C SER A 190 11.89 -3.25 -11.44
N ALA A 191 11.69 -2.53 -12.55
CA ALA A 191 12.55 -1.41 -12.90
C ALA A 191 12.43 -0.27 -11.87
N VAL A 192 11.23 0.01 -11.37
CA VAL A 192 11.00 0.99 -10.29
C VAL A 192 11.64 0.55 -8.97
N GLU A 193 11.63 -0.75 -8.67
CA GLU A 193 12.25 -1.35 -7.47
C GLU A 193 13.79 -1.27 -7.47
N LEU A 194 14.43 -0.84 -8.57
CA LEU A 194 15.87 -0.53 -8.59
C LEU A 194 16.21 0.61 -7.62
N GLN A 195 15.25 1.50 -7.35
CA GLN A 195 15.37 2.52 -6.32
C GLN A 195 15.68 1.93 -4.95
N ASP A 196 15.05 0.81 -4.59
CA ASP A 196 15.25 0.17 -3.29
C ASP A 196 16.71 -0.31 -3.14
N LEU A 197 17.31 -0.83 -4.22
CA LEU A 197 18.73 -1.20 -4.22
C LEU A 197 19.65 0.02 -4.10
N ILE A 198 19.32 1.13 -4.76
CA ILE A 198 20.10 2.39 -4.66
C ILE A 198 20.08 2.90 -3.22
N GLU A 199 18.92 2.96 -2.58
CA GLU A 199 18.77 3.44 -1.20
C GLU A 199 19.46 2.51 -0.19
N GLN A 200 19.35 1.19 -0.39
CA GLN A 200 20.07 0.22 0.42
C GLN A 200 21.59 0.35 0.24
N ASP A 201 22.07 0.58 -0.98
CA ASP A 201 23.49 0.76 -1.26
C ASP A 201 24.03 2.05 -0.64
N GLU A 202 23.29 3.16 -0.72
CA GLU A 202 23.69 4.42 -0.08
C GLU A 202 23.81 4.27 1.45
N ARG A 203 23.03 3.36 2.04
CA ARG A 203 23.02 3.09 3.47
C ARG A 203 24.02 2.03 3.92
N LEU A 204 24.27 1.00 3.12
CA LEU A 204 25.07 -0.18 3.47
C LEU A 204 26.42 -0.25 2.74
N GLY A 205 26.57 0.44 1.61
CA GLY A 205 27.79 0.53 0.81
C GLY A 205 28.24 -0.78 0.17
N PHE A 206 27.33 -1.54 -0.44
CA PHE A 206 27.63 -2.90 -0.95
C PHE A 206 27.99 -2.96 -2.44
N TYR A 207 27.66 -1.93 -3.23
CA TYR A 207 27.89 -1.88 -4.68
C TYR A 207 28.59 -0.59 -5.10
N GLY A 208 28.07 0.57 -4.69
CA GLY A 208 28.60 1.89 -5.03
C GLY A 208 28.13 2.42 -6.39
N PHE A 209 26.82 2.60 -6.58
CA PHE A 209 26.26 3.13 -7.83
C PHE A 209 26.88 4.49 -8.24
N PRO A 210 27.41 4.64 -9.47
CA PRO A 210 27.93 5.91 -9.96
C PRO A 210 26.88 7.03 -9.96
N GLU A 211 27.29 8.27 -9.70
CA GLU A 211 26.34 9.39 -9.60
C GLU A 211 25.70 9.73 -10.95
N ASP A 212 26.45 9.73 -12.05
CA ASP A 212 25.94 9.94 -13.41
C ASP A 212 24.97 8.84 -13.85
N TRP A 213 25.22 7.61 -13.41
CA TRP A 213 24.31 6.49 -13.56
C TRP A 213 22.99 6.72 -12.81
N LYS A 214 23.05 7.11 -11.52
CA LYS A 214 21.86 7.43 -10.71
C LYS A 214 21.08 8.59 -11.32
N GLN A 215 21.76 9.63 -11.79
CA GLN A 215 21.12 10.76 -12.46
C GLN A 215 20.38 10.32 -13.74
N SER A 216 20.95 9.39 -14.51
CA SER A 216 20.28 8.83 -15.69
C SER A 216 19.03 8.02 -15.34
N TYR A 217 19.08 7.24 -14.25
CA TYR A 217 17.92 6.53 -13.72
C TYR A 217 16.77 7.49 -13.38
N TYR A 218 17.05 8.53 -12.58
CA TYR A 218 16.05 9.52 -12.20
C TYR A 218 15.55 10.33 -13.40
N ARG A 219 16.44 10.73 -14.31
CA ARG A 219 16.09 11.46 -15.52
C ARG A 219 15.16 10.64 -16.41
N TRP A 220 15.40 9.34 -16.55
CA TRP A 220 14.53 8.48 -17.35
C TRP A 220 13.10 8.50 -16.83
N PHE A 221 12.88 8.29 -15.53
CA PHE A 221 11.53 8.37 -14.94
C PHE A 221 10.96 9.78 -15.04
N TYR A 222 11.79 10.81 -14.83
CA TYR A 222 11.36 12.19 -14.95
C TYR A 222 10.79 12.44 -16.34
N ASP A 223 11.54 12.13 -17.39
CA ASP A 223 11.18 12.36 -18.79
C ASP A 223 10.02 11.45 -19.26
N ASN A 224 9.85 10.29 -18.64
CA ASN A 224 8.79 9.33 -18.94
C ASN A 224 7.48 9.52 -18.16
N GLN A 225 7.29 10.68 -17.50
CA GLN A 225 5.98 11.06 -16.95
C GLN A 225 5.00 11.46 -18.07
N ASN A 226 3.77 10.97 -18.02
CA ASN A 226 2.73 11.35 -18.99
C ASN A 226 2.29 12.81 -18.75
N PRO A 227 2.38 13.72 -19.74
CA PRO A 227 2.03 15.13 -19.55
C PRO A 227 0.51 15.40 -19.51
N GLU A 228 -0.33 14.49 -20.00
CA GLU A 228 -1.79 14.65 -20.03
C GLU A 228 -2.43 14.23 -18.71
N THR A 229 -1.91 13.17 -18.08
CA THR A 229 -2.41 12.63 -16.82
C THR A 229 -1.53 12.98 -15.61
N GLY A 230 -0.26 13.32 -15.84
CA GLY A 230 0.75 13.48 -14.80
C GLY A 230 1.21 12.16 -14.17
N LEU A 231 0.76 11.01 -14.66
CA LEU A 231 1.05 9.69 -14.09
C LEU A 231 2.20 8.99 -14.84
N TRP A 232 2.70 7.92 -14.22
CA TRP A 232 3.66 6.99 -14.78
C TRP A 232 3.03 5.62 -14.99
N GLY A 233 3.60 4.85 -15.90
CA GLY A 233 3.17 3.49 -16.15
C GLY A 233 3.89 2.86 -17.35
N PRO A 234 3.63 1.58 -17.60
CA PRO A 234 4.15 0.87 -18.77
C PRO A 234 3.58 1.44 -20.09
N ARG A 235 4.28 1.17 -21.18
CA ARG A 235 3.91 1.54 -22.56
C ARG A 235 3.47 0.33 -23.36
N ASP A 236 2.45 0.48 -24.20
CA ASP A 236 2.12 -0.55 -25.19
C ASP A 236 3.27 -0.67 -26.17
N ARG A 237 3.80 -1.89 -26.35
CA ARG A 237 4.96 -2.12 -27.23
C ARG A 237 4.71 -1.75 -28.70
N ASN A 238 3.44 -1.77 -29.15
CA ASN A 238 3.11 -1.58 -30.56
C ASN A 238 2.88 -0.09 -30.88
N THR A 239 2.35 0.68 -29.92
CA THR A 239 2.09 2.12 -30.12
C THR A 239 3.15 3.01 -29.47
N GLY A 240 3.86 2.53 -28.45
CA GLY A 240 4.75 3.31 -27.61
C GLY A 240 4.02 4.23 -26.62
N GLU A 241 2.69 4.24 -26.64
CA GLU A 241 1.85 5.06 -25.77
C GLU A 241 1.75 4.44 -24.38
N MET A 242 1.72 5.28 -23.35
CA MET A 242 1.54 4.82 -21.98
C MET A 242 0.14 4.22 -21.81
N LEU A 243 0.07 3.00 -21.27
CA LEU A 243 -1.18 2.27 -21.07
C LEU A 243 -2.10 3.06 -20.11
N GLU A 244 -3.32 3.35 -20.58
CA GLU A 244 -4.33 4.14 -19.86
C GLU A 244 -3.83 5.52 -19.36
N GLY A 245 -2.72 6.02 -19.92
CA GLY A 245 -2.06 7.23 -19.46
C GLY A 245 -1.34 7.09 -18.12
N GLY A 246 -1.15 5.87 -17.59
CA GLY A 246 -0.44 5.56 -16.35
C GLY A 246 -1.33 5.00 -15.25
N ASP A 247 -0.71 4.48 -14.19
CA ASP A 247 -1.38 3.86 -13.04
C ASP A 247 -1.04 4.60 -11.74
N ILE A 248 -2.03 4.72 -10.85
CA ILE A 248 -1.88 5.35 -9.53
C ILE A 248 -0.87 4.57 -8.67
N GLY A 249 -0.88 3.23 -8.77
CA GLY A 249 -0.02 2.36 -7.99
C GLY A 249 1.45 2.51 -8.34
N ASP A 250 1.79 2.46 -9.63
CA ASP A 250 3.16 2.67 -10.10
C ASP A 250 3.64 4.11 -9.83
N SER A 251 2.77 5.08 -10.10
CA SER A 251 3.06 6.50 -9.82
C SER A 251 3.34 6.76 -8.35
N GLY A 252 2.64 6.08 -7.45
CA GLY A 252 2.86 6.18 -6.00
C GLY A 252 4.22 5.64 -5.53
N LYS A 253 4.87 4.76 -6.31
CA LYS A 253 6.25 4.35 -6.07
C LYS A 253 7.24 5.36 -6.66
N ILE A 254 7.01 5.78 -7.90
CA ILE A 254 7.93 6.63 -8.66
C ILE A 254 8.02 8.05 -8.10
N ILE A 255 6.90 8.62 -7.62
CA ILE A 255 6.88 10.00 -7.10
C ILE A 255 7.88 10.24 -5.97
N LYS A 256 8.18 9.21 -5.17
CA LYS A 256 9.13 9.27 -4.04
C LYS A 256 10.56 9.55 -4.49
N MET A 257 10.87 9.30 -5.77
CA MET A 257 12.17 9.66 -6.36
C MET A 257 12.35 11.17 -6.51
N PHE A 258 11.24 11.93 -6.51
CA PHE A 258 11.21 13.35 -6.81
C PHE A 258 10.75 14.21 -5.63
N VAL A 259 9.90 13.69 -4.75
CA VAL A 259 9.41 14.40 -3.57
C VAL A 259 9.45 13.56 -2.30
N ASP A 260 9.62 14.22 -1.16
CA ASP A 260 9.54 13.61 0.15
C ASP A 260 8.10 13.40 0.63
N SER A 261 7.92 12.92 1.86
CA SER A 261 6.60 12.66 2.46
C SER A 261 5.77 13.91 2.76
N ASN A 262 6.35 15.10 2.60
CA ASN A 262 5.70 16.41 2.72
C ASN A 262 5.43 17.04 1.35
N GLY A 263 5.82 16.36 0.28
CA GLY A 263 5.71 16.82 -1.10
C GLY A 263 6.82 17.78 -1.52
N ASP A 264 7.89 17.93 -0.75
CA ASP A 264 9.03 18.77 -1.08
C ASP A 264 9.99 18.11 -2.05
N ASN A 265 10.45 18.88 -3.05
CA ASN A 265 11.30 18.35 -4.12
C ASN A 265 12.65 17.92 -3.54
N ILE A 266 12.98 16.63 -3.68
CA ILE A 266 14.26 16.07 -3.27
C ILE A 266 15.36 16.41 -4.30
N ARG A 267 14.97 16.63 -5.57
CA ARG A 267 15.88 16.87 -6.69
C ARG A 267 15.59 18.23 -7.34
N PRO A 268 16.37 19.28 -7.05
CA PRO A 268 16.10 20.63 -7.57
C PRO A 268 16.09 20.75 -9.09
N ASP A 269 16.84 19.91 -9.80
CA ASP A 269 16.92 19.88 -11.27
C ASP A 269 15.85 18.97 -11.92
N MET A 270 15.07 18.26 -11.10
CA MET A 270 13.96 17.39 -11.50
C MET A 270 12.76 17.59 -10.55
N PRO A 271 12.20 18.82 -10.45
CA PRO A 271 11.05 19.09 -9.59
C PRO A 271 9.80 18.39 -10.10
N LEU A 272 8.92 17.93 -9.21
CA LEU A 272 7.69 17.26 -9.63
C LEU A 272 6.88 18.11 -10.63
N ARG A 273 6.50 17.49 -11.77
CA ARG A 273 5.74 18.14 -12.84
C ARG A 273 4.28 17.70 -12.84
N TYR A 274 3.45 18.50 -13.52
CA TYR A 274 2.05 18.18 -13.83
C TYR A 274 1.18 17.88 -12.61
N THR A 275 1.41 18.60 -11.50
CA THR A 275 0.67 18.39 -10.25
C THR A 275 -0.84 18.59 -10.43
N ASP A 276 -1.26 19.54 -11.27
CA ASP A 276 -2.65 19.76 -11.68
C ASP A 276 -3.24 18.54 -12.39
N ARG A 277 -2.48 17.91 -13.30
CA ARG A 277 -2.90 16.70 -14.01
C ARG A 277 -2.95 15.48 -13.10
N ILE A 278 -2.00 15.36 -12.18
CA ILE A 278 -2.01 14.34 -11.13
C ILE A 278 -3.32 14.43 -10.33
N PHE A 279 -3.67 15.62 -9.83
CA PHE A 279 -4.93 15.81 -9.09
C PHE A 279 -6.14 15.40 -9.92
N ALA A 280 -6.27 15.92 -11.15
CA ALA A 280 -7.39 15.61 -12.02
C ALA A 280 -7.54 14.10 -12.29
N SER A 281 -6.44 13.42 -12.60
CA SER A 281 -6.43 12.00 -12.94
C SER A 281 -6.74 11.12 -11.73
N VAL A 282 -6.14 11.44 -10.57
CA VAL A 282 -6.35 10.66 -9.35
C VAL A 282 -7.75 10.89 -8.80
N ILE A 283 -8.27 12.11 -8.79
CA ILE A 283 -9.67 12.40 -8.42
C ILE A 283 -10.63 11.63 -9.33
N ALA A 284 -10.37 11.58 -10.65
CA ALA A 284 -11.19 10.81 -11.58
C ALA A 284 -11.15 9.30 -11.25
N GLY A 285 -9.99 8.76 -10.87
CA GLY A 285 -9.83 7.39 -10.39
C GLY A 285 -10.58 7.12 -9.08
N LEU A 286 -10.41 7.98 -8.07
CA LEU A 286 -11.06 7.90 -6.77
C LEU A 286 -12.59 8.01 -6.88
N SER A 287 -13.08 8.78 -7.85
CA SER A 287 -14.52 8.97 -8.11
C SER A 287 -15.20 7.77 -8.78
N LYS A 288 -14.44 6.74 -9.21
CA LYS A 288 -15.04 5.53 -9.80
C LYS A 288 -15.91 4.82 -8.76
N PRO A 289 -17.15 4.41 -9.10
CA PRO A 289 -18.02 3.74 -8.15
C PRO A 289 -17.43 2.40 -7.71
N MET A 290 -17.73 2.01 -6.47
CA MET A 290 -17.36 0.71 -5.93
C MET A 290 -17.94 -0.42 -6.79
N PRO A 291 -17.14 -1.39 -7.24
CA PRO A 291 -17.63 -2.50 -8.04
C PRO A 291 -18.36 -3.53 -7.16
N GLU A 292 -19.37 -4.20 -7.72
CA GLU A 292 -20.12 -5.26 -7.02
C GLU A 292 -19.36 -6.58 -6.90
N ALA A 293 -18.45 -6.86 -7.83
CA ALA A 293 -17.74 -8.14 -7.91
C ALA A 293 -16.56 -8.17 -6.91
N PRO A 294 -16.45 -9.19 -6.03
CA PRO A 294 -15.44 -9.23 -4.97
C PRO A 294 -13.98 -9.14 -5.44
N ASP A 295 -13.66 -9.74 -6.59
CA ASP A 295 -12.34 -9.68 -7.22
C ASP A 295 -11.95 -8.27 -7.65
N ARG A 296 -12.93 -7.50 -8.15
CA ARG A 296 -12.75 -6.10 -8.53
C ARG A 296 -12.78 -5.16 -7.34
N LEU A 297 -13.52 -5.53 -6.28
CA LEU A 297 -13.60 -4.75 -5.06
C LEU A 297 -12.24 -4.64 -4.37
N HIS A 298 -11.50 -5.74 -4.28
CA HIS A 298 -10.15 -5.72 -3.72
C HIS A 298 -9.23 -4.75 -4.48
N ARG A 299 -9.21 -4.80 -5.82
CA ARG A 299 -8.42 -3.86 -6.61
C ARG A 299 -8.89 -2.41 -6.43
N TRP A 300 -10.19 -2.19 -6.39
CA TRP A 300 -10.75 -0.86 -6.18
C TRP A 300 -10.29 -0.26 -4.84
N ILE A 301 -10.33 -1.00 -3.72
CA ILE A 301 -9.82 -0.53 -2.42
C ILE A 301 -8.35 -0.12 -2.52
N ILE A 302 -7.52 -0.97 -3.13
CA ILE A 302 -6.09 -0.69 -3.30
C ILE A 302 -5.90 0.63 -4.07
N ASP A 303 -6.65 0.84 -5.14
CA ASP A 303 -6.58 2.07 -5.93
C ASP A 303 -7.04 3.29 -5.11
N GLN A 304 -8.06 3.15 -4.27
CA GLN A 304 -8.50 4.20 -3.34
C GLN A 304 -7.41 4.54 -2.32
N ASP A 305 -6.92 3.55 -1.56
CA ASP A 305 -5.88 3.72 -0.54
C ASP A 305 -4.62 4.37 -1.12
N ARG A 306 -4.18 3.89 -2.28
CA ARG A 306 -3.00 4.43 -2.97
C ARG A 306 -3.27 5.83 -3.51
N GLY A 307 -4.44 6.10 -4.06
CA GLY A 307 -4.81 7.42 -4.57
C GLY A 307 -4.87 8.46 -3.45
N PHE A 308 -5.51 8.17 -2.32
CA PHE A 308 -5.52 9.09 -1.17
C PHE A 308 -4.14 9.30 -0.60
N ARG A 309 -3.35 8.23 -0.42
CA ARG A 309 -1.95 8.35 0.02
C ARG A 309 -1.14 9.21 -0.95
N PHE A 310 -1.34 9.01 -2.24
CA PHE A 310 -0.65 9.75 -3.29
C PHE A 310 -0.96 11.25 -3.22
N LEU A 311 -2.24 11.60 -3.10
CA LEU A 311 -2.68 13.00 -2.98
C LEU A 311 -2.22 13.65 -1.67
N THR A 312 -2.50 13.01 -0.55
CA THR A 312 -2.29 13.59 0.79
C THR A 312 -0.84 13.59 1.26
N LYS A 313 0.02 12.68 0.78
CA LYS A 313 1.46 12.68 1.11
C LYS A 313 2.29 13.54 0.16
N TYR A 314 2.09 13.38 -1.14
CA TYR A 314 3.12 13.80 -2.09
C TYR A 314 2.75 15.05 -2.87
N VAL A 315 1.47 15.34 -3.07
CA VAL A 315 1.04 16.48 -3.92
C VAL A 315 0.15 17.50 -3.21
N TRP A 316 -0.29 17.23 -1.99
CA TRP A 316 -1.26 18.05 -1.24
C TRP A 316 -0.94 19.54 -1.21
N LYS A 317 0.34 19.90 -1.06
CA LYS A 317 0.80 21.29 -1.02
C LYS A 317 0.43 22.12 -2.25
N ASN A 318 0.18 21.46 -3.38
CA ASN A 318 -0.19 22.09 -4.65
C ASN A 318 -1.71 22.10 -4.90
N ALA A 319 -2.52 21.53 -3.99
CA ALA A 319 -3.96 21.45 -4.16
C ALA A 319 -4.63 22.83 -4.08
N THR A 320 -5.51 23.11 -5.03
CA THR A 320 -6.47 24.22 -4.95
C THR A 320 -7.53 23.96 -3.89
N PRO A 321 -8.22 24.99 -3.36
CA PRO A 321 -9.31 24.79 -2.38
C PRO A 321 -10.39 23.81 -2.88
N ALA A 322 -10.81 23.91 -4.14
CA ALA A 322 -11.82 23.02 -4.71
C ALA A 322 -11.36 21.56 -4.80
N GLU A 323 -10.07 21.32 -5.08
CA GLU A 323 -9.50 19.97 -5.07
C GLU A 323 -9.43 19.42 -3.65
N ARG A 324 -9.08 20.26 -2.65
CA ARG A 324 -9.07 19.86 -1.24
C ARG A 324 -10.46 19.43 -0.78
N ASP A 325 -11.48 20.24 -1.07
CA ASP A 325 -12.87 19.93 -0.75
C ASP A 325 -13.31 18.61 -1.41
N THR A 326 -12.99 18.43 -2.69
CA THR A 326 -13.33 17.21 -3.43
C THR A 326 -12.65 15.97 -2.84
N VAL A 327 -11.37 16.08 -2.48
CA VAL A 327 -10.61 14.97 -1.88
C VAL A 327 -11.13 14.66 -0.47
N GLN A 328 -11.49 15.69 0.31
CA GLN A 328 -12.10 15.53 1.62
C GLN A 328 -13.40 14.72 1.50
N ASP A 329 -14.33 15.13 0.62
CA ASP A 329 -15.59 14.43 0.39
C ASP A 329 -15.40 12.98 -0.10
N LEU A 330 -14.38 12.74 -0.93
CA LEU A 330 -14.03 11.38 -1.38
C LEU A 330 -13.47 10.54 -0.23
N LEU A 331 -12.59 11.11 0.59
CA LEU A 331 -11.95 10.41 1.69
C LEU A 331 -12.94 10.07 2.81
N GLU A 332 -13.83 10.99 3.16
CA GLU A 332 -14.91 10.74 4.13
C GLU A 332 -15.81 9.57 3.69
N ARG A 333 -16.20 9.55 2.41
CA ARG A 333 -16.97 8.44 1.83
C ARG A 333 -16.19 7.14 1.84
N PHE A 334 -14.89 7.18 1.55
CA PHE A 334 -14.04 5.99 1.56
C PHE A 334 -13.86 5.42 2.96
N ILE A 335 -13.55 6.25 3.96
CA ILE A 335 -13.46 5.85 5.38
C ILE A 335 -14.79 5.25 5.83
N THR A 336 -15.89 5.93 5.55
CA THR A 336 -17.24 5.44 5.87
C THR A 336 -17.51 4.06 5.26
N THR A 337 -17.13 3.87 4.00
CA THR A 337 -17.25 2.58 3.29
C THR A 337 -16.35 1.51 3.93
N ARG A 338 -15.12 1.87 4.33
CA ARG A 338 -14.17 0.97 4.98
C ARG A 338 -14.73 0.47 6.31
N PHE A 339 -15.27 1.36 7.13
CA PHE A 339 -15.92 0.97 8.38
C PHE A 339 -17.17 0.12 8.15
N ALA A 340 -18.02 0.49 7.20
CA ALA A 340 -19.26 -0.23 6.93
C ALA A 340 -19.05 -1.68 6.48
N LEU A 341 -17.98 -1.95 5.71
CA LEU A 341 -17.77 -3.24 5.06
C LEU A 341 -16.69 -4.11 5.71
N TYR A 342 -15.67 -3.51 6.33
CA TYR A 342 -14.45 -4.24 6.74
C TYR A 342 -14.17 -4.16 8.24
N TYR A 343 -14.73 -3.19 8.96
CA TYR A 343 -14.57 -3.12 10.41
C TYR A 343 -15.45 -4.16 11.09
N LEU A 344 -14.88 -4.94 12.01
CA LEU A 344 -15.59 -5.96 12.78
C LEU A 344 -15.69 -5.51 14.25
N PRO A 345 -16.83 -4.92 14.68
CA PRO A 345 -16.94 -4.30 16.00
C PRO A 345 -16.67 -5.24 17.18
N ARG A 346 -16.92 -6.55 17.01
CA ARG A 346 -16.67 -7.55 18.06
C ARG A 346 -15.19 -7.83 18.28
N GLU A 347 -14.38 -7.65 17.26
CA GLU A 347 -12.92 -7.87 17.33
C GLU A 347 -12.17 -6.55 17.47
N GLY A 348 -12.77 -5.44 17.07
CA GLY A 348 -12.13 -4.13 17.13
C GLY A 348 -11.08 -3.91 16.04
N ALA A 349 -11.10 -4.72 14.98
CA ALA A 349 -10.12 -4.72 13.90
C ALA A 349 -10.78 -4.89 12.53
N PHE A 350 -9.98 -4.89 11.46
CA PHE A 350 -10.46 -4.91 10.08
C PHE A 350 -10.14 -6.21 9.37
N SER A 351 -11.05 -6.66 8.52
CA SER A 351 -10.80 -7.72 7.54
C SER A 351 -10.34 -7.16 6.20
N LEU A 352 -9.68 -7.99 5.39
CA LEU A 352 -9.32 -7.66 4.02
C LEU A 352 -10.51 -7.71 3.07
N TYR A 353 -11.47 -8.60 3.34
CA TYR A 353 -12.65 -8.82 2.52
C TYR A 353 -13.94 -8.48 3.29
N PRO A 354 -14.99 -7.99 2.61
CA PRO A 354 -16.29 -7.80 3.24
C PRO A 354 -16.87 -9.14 3.73
N ASP A 355 -17.75 -9.05 4.73
CA ASP A 355 -18.47 -10.19 5.30
C ASP A 355 -17.57 -11.30 5.89
N ALA A 356 -16.28 -11.03 6.06
CA ALA A 356 -15.36 -11.94 6.73
C ALA A 356 -15.79 -12.17 8.18
N ALA A 357 -15.68 -13.40 8.65
CA ALA A 357 -16.05 -13.74 10.02
C ALA A 357 -15.07 -13.19 11.07
N HIS A 358 -13.83 -12.93 10.67
CA HIS A 358 -12.71 -12.54 11.53
C HIS A 358 -11.86 -11.46 10.87
N ALA A 359 -11.22 -10.63 11.69
CA ALA A 359 -10.25 -9.65 11.22
C ALA A 359 -8.93 -10.33 10.86
N ASP A 360 -8.14 -9.68 10.02
CA ASP A 360 -6.84 -10.18 9.58
C ASP A 360 -5.80 -9.07 9.52
N LEU A 361 -4.52 -9.47 9.49
CA LEU A 361 -3.40 -8.54 9.50
C LEU A 361 -3.35 -7.64 8.26
N ASP A 362 -3.80 -8.11 7.10
CA ASP A 362 -3.74 -7.33 5.86
C ASP A 362 -4.79 -6.22 5.89
N GLY A 363 -6.05 -6.56 6.20
CA GLY A 363 -7.13 -5.59 6.37
C GLY A 363 -6.84 -4.54 7.44
N THR A 364 -6.28 -5.00 8.57
CA THR A 364 -5.87 -4.14 9.69
C THR A 364 -4.66 -3.26 9.34
N SER A 365 -3.70 -3.77 8.58
CA SER A 365 -2.53 -2.98 8.15
C SER A 365 -2.93 -1.85 7.20
N GLU A 366 -3.83 -2.12 6.26
CA GLU A 366 -4.37 -1.09 5.35
C GLU A 366 -5.18 -0.05 6.12
N ALA A 367 -6.04 -0.47 7.05
CA ALA A 367 -6.77 0.46 7.91
C ALA A 367 -5.84 1.34 8.75
N ALA A 368 -4.79 0.78 9.35
CA ALA A 368 -3.79 1.57 10.07
C ALA A 368 -3.03 2.53 9.14
N GLY A 369 -2.81 2.15 7.87
CA GLY A 369 -2.25 3.03 6.84
C GLY A 369 -3.19 4.18 6.46
N MET A 370 -4.50 3.95 6.47
CA MET A 370 -5.54 4.95 6.24
C MET A 370 -5.53 6.05 7.29
N LEU A 371 -5.45 5.70 8.57
CA LEU A 371 -5.36 6.67 9.66
C LEU A 371 -4.14 7.58 9.51
N ASP A 372 -3.01 7.02 9.07
CA ASP A 372 -1.79 7.79 8.80
C ASP A 372 -2.02 8.77 7.64
N TYR A 373 -2.43 8.31 6.45
CA TYR A 373 -2.55 9.24 5.32
C TYR A 373 -3.70 10.25 5.48
N ALA A 374 -4.75 9.94 6.25
CA ALA A 374 -5.83 10.86 6.64
C ALA A 374 -5.40 11.88 7.72
N GLY A 375 -4.25 11.68 8.36
CA GLY A 375 -3.71 12.59 9.37
C GLY A 375 -4.17 12.32 10.80
N GLU A 376 -4.98 11.29 11.04
CA GLU A 376 -5.57 11.00 12.35
C GLU A 376 -4.54 10.63 13.43
N LEU A 377 -3.36 10.13 13.02
CA LEU A 377 -2.31 9.67 13.91
C LEU A 377 -1.24 10.73 14.21
N SER A 378 -1.31 11.91 13.60
CA SER A 378 -0.29 12.97 13.72
C SER A 378 -0.92 14.37 13.67
N GLU A 379 -0.74 15.13 14.76
CA GLU A 379 -1.20 16.52 14.85
C GLU A 379 -0.66 17.40 13.70
N GLU A 380 0.65 17.31 13.43
CA GLU A 380 1.30 18.08 12.36
C GLU A 380 0.66 17.77 11.00
N ARG A 381 0.41 16.49 10.75
CA ARG A 381 -0.18 16.03 9.50
C ARG A 381 -1.64 16.43 9.39
N GLN A 382 -2.41 16.31 10.47
CA GLN A 382 -3.80 16.75 10.52
C GLN A 382 -3.91 18.25 10.22
N ALA A 383 -3.04 19.06 10.82
CA ALA A 383 -2.97 20.50 10.57
C ALA A 383 -2.57 20.83 9.12
N ALA A 384 -1.60 20.10 8.55
CA ALA A 384 -1.18 20.29 7.16
C ALA A 384 -2.27 19.93 6.14
N LEU A 385 -3.09 18.92 6.46
CA LEU A 385 -4.16 18.48 5.58
C LEU A 385 -5.42 19.35 5.71
N TRP A 386 -5.90 19.55 6.94
CA TRP A 386 -7.25 20.02 7.22
C TRP A 386 -7.33 21.38 7.93
N GLY A 387 -6.17 21.97 8.27
CA GLY A 387 -6.09 23.24 8.98
C GLY A 387 -5.86 23.06 10.48
N ARG A 388 -5.39 24.12 11.13
CA ARG A 388 -5.09 24.07 12.57
C ARG A 388 -6.37 24.11 13.43
N PRO A 389 -6.33 23.64 14.69
CA PRO A 389 -7.47 23.74 15.59
C PRO A 389 -8.07 25.15 15.72
N GLU A 390 -7.23 26.20 15.69
CA GLU A 390 -7.70 27.59 15.78
C GLU A 390 -8.49 28.04 14.53
N GLU A 391 -8.32 27.35 13.41
CA GLU A 391 -8.99 27.62 12.13
C GLU A 391 -10.22 26.73 11.92
N THR A 392 -10.21 25.53 12.53
CA THR A 392 -11.21 24.48 12.30
C THR A 392 -12.28 24.40 13.37
N ILE A 393 -12.01 24.87 14.60
CA ILE A 393 -12.92 24.81 15.73
C ILE A 393 -13.82 26.06 15.80
N GLU A 394 -15.13 25.86 15.66
CA GLU A 394 -16.15 26.85 16.01
C GLU A 394 -16.44 26.78 17.53
N ALA A 395 -16.23 27.90 18.24
CA ALA A 395 -16.58 28.03 19.65
C ALA A 395 -18.09 28.24 19.82
N LEU A 396 -18.76 27.27 20.45
CA LEU A 396 -20.20 27.27 20.72
C LEU A 396 -20.57 28.01 22.02
N GLY A 397 -19.57 28.36 22.84
CA GLY A 397 -19.71 29.14 24.07
C GLY A 397 -19.52 28.32 25.34
N THR A 398 -19.99 28.88 26.44
CA THR A 398 -19.88 28.28 27.79
C THR A 398 -21.26 28.13 28.41
N ILE A 399 -21.55 26.96 28.98
CA ILE A 399 -22.73 26.71 29.80
C ILE A 399 -22.31 26.45 31.24
N THR A 400 -22.86 27.25 32.16
CA THR A 400 -22.79 26.96 33.59
C THR A 400 -23.94 26.03 33.97
N THR A 401 -23.63 24.79 34.37
CA THR A 401 -24.63 23.77 34.71
C THR A 401 -24.10 22.82 35.79
N GLY A 402 -24.98 22.36 36.68
CA GLY A 402 -24.64 21.31 37.65
C GLY A 402 -24.71 19.88 37.08
N THR A 403 -25.24 19.73 35.86
CA THR A 403 -25.47 18.43 35.21
C THR A 403 -25.32 18.52 33.68
N LEU A 404 -24.76 17.48 33.06
CA LEU A 404 -24.68 17.32 31.60
C LEU A 404 -25.76 16.36 31.10
N ASP A 405 -27.02 16.84 31.11
CA ASP A 405 -28.13 16.10 30.51
C ASP A 405 -28.24 16.35 28.99
N GLU A 406 -29.23 15.73 28.34
CA GLU A 406 -29.48 15.89 26.91
C GLU A 406 -29.66 17.37 26.49
N THR A 407 -30.24 18.21 27.37
CA THR A 407 -30.47 19.62 27.08
C THR A 407 -29.17 20.41 27.11
N ALA A 408 -28.30 20.15 28.11
CA ALA A 408 -26.99 20.79 28.20
C ALA A 408 -26.06 20.41 27.02
N LEU A 409 -26.20 19.18 26.51
CA LEU A 409 -25.42 18.67 25.39
C LEU A 409 -26.01 19.02 24.02
N GLN A 410 -27.25 19.51 23.95
CA GLN A 410 -28.00 19.73 22.71
C GLN A 410 -27.21 20.57 21.68
N THR A 411 -26.64 21.70 22.10
CA THR A 411 -25.92 22.64 21.22
C THR A 411 -24.81 21.99 20.39
N ILE A 412 -24.04 21.07 20.99
CA ILE A 412 -22.95 20.38 20.29
C ILE A 412 -23.44 19.09 19.64
N THR A 413 -24.38 18.36 20.25
CA THR A 413 -24.85 17.06 19.75
C THR A 413 -25.78 17.16 18.53
N GLU A 414 -26.43 18.31 18.33
CA GLU A 414 -27.25 18.58 17.13
C GLU A 414 -26.43 18.79 15.86
N LYS A 415 -25.11 19.02 15.96
CA LYS A 415 -24.21 19.11 14.81
C LYS A 415 -24.09 17.73 14.15
N THR A 416 -24.62 17.59 12.94
CA THR A 416 -24.81 16.29 12.26
C THR A 416 -23.55 15.73 11.62
N ASP A 417 -22.56 16.59 11.38
CA ASP A 417 -21.24 16.27 10.85
C ASP A 417 -20.31 15.62 11.89
N LEU A 418 -20.69 15.66 13.18
CA LEU A 418 -19.93 15.01 14.26
C LEU A 418 -20.14 13.50 14.31
N VAL A 419 -19.02 12.78 14.41
CA VAL A 419 -18.96 11.35 14.76
C VAL A 419 -18.91 11.18 16.27
N SER A 420 -18.03 11.92 16.96
CA SER A 420 -17.77 11.78 18.38
C SER A 420 -17.54 13.14 19.05
N ILE A 421 -17.63 13.16 20.37
CA ILE A 421 -17.24 14.28 21.24
C ILE A 421 -16.26 13.76 22.27
N ARG A 422 -15.10 14.40 22.42
CA ARG A 422 -14.14 14.08 23.48
C ARG A 422 -14.21 15.15 24.56
N PHE A 423 -14.20 14.73 25.82
CA PHE A 423 -14.20 15.62 26.99
C PHE A 423 -12.79 15.72 27.58
N TYR A 424 -12.41 16.91 28.02
CA TYR A 424 -11.10 17.21 28.61
C TYR A 424 -11.26 18.06 29.87
N GLU A 425 -10.32 17.91 30.80
CA GLU A 425 -10.21 18.80 31.98
C GLU A 425 -9.77 20.21 31.56
N THR A 426 -8.75 20.29 30.71
CA THR A 426 -8.17 21.54 30.20
C THR A 426 -8.04 21.50 28.69
N GLU A 427 -7.83 22.66 28.07
CA GLU A 427 -7.68 22.76 26.63
C GLU A 427 -6.47 21.91 26.17
N PRO A 428 -6.68 20.93 25.28
CA PRO A 428 -5.59 20.11 24.79
C PRO A 428 -4.65 20.98 23.93
N ALA A 429 -3.36 20.95 24.23
CA ALA A 429 -2.33 21.72 23.53
C ALA A 429 -1.99 21.09 22.16
N GLY A 430 -2.97 21.03 21.26
CA GLY A 430 -2.83 20.46 19.91
C GLY A 430 -3.01 18.94 19.83
N ASN A 431 -2.62 18.19 20.86
CA ASN A 431 -2.83 16.74 20.90
C ASN A 431 -4.17 16.34 21.53
N PHE A 432 -5.17 16.09 20.67
CA PHE A 432 -6.53 15.68 21.05
C PHE A 432 -6.68 14.17 21.33
N THR A 433 -5.60 13.39 21.30
CA THR A 433 -5.68 11.92 21.47
C THR A 433 -5.13 11.44 22.81
N ALA A 434 -4.22 12.22 23.43
CA ALA A 434 -3.47 11.80 24.60
C ALA A 434 -4.24 11.84 25.92
N THR A 435 -5.06 12.87 26.14
CA THR A 435 -5.67 13.15 27.45
C THR A 435 -7.20 13.32 27.47
N PRO A 436 -8.00 12.74 26.54
CA PRO A 436 -9.44 12.77 26.73
C PRO A 436 -9.82 12.01 28.02
N LEU A 437 -10.73 12.62 28.78
CA LEU A 437 -11.35 12.05 29.97
C LEU A 437 -12.50 11.11 29.61
N ALA A 438 -13.18 11.32 28.49
CA ALA A 438 -14.23 10.45 27.98
C ALA A 438 -14.41 10.67 26.46
N ILE A 439 -14.88 9.63 25.77
CA ILE A 439 -15.31 9.68 24.37
C ILE A 439 -16.80 9.44 24.35
N TYR A 440 -17.58 10.39 23.84
CA TYR A 440 -19.02 10.33 23.80
C TYR A 440 -19.51 10.26 22.35
N TYR A 441 -20.32 9.25 22.05
CA TYR A 441 -20.99 9.09 20.78
C TYR A 441 -22.44 9.60 20.89
N PRO A 442 -22.76 10.78 20.31
CA PRO A 442 -24.13 11.32 20.35
C PRO A 442 -25.13 10.45 19.56
N ARG A 443 -24.63 9.59 18.68
CA ARG A 443 -25.36 8.69 17.79
C ARG A 443 -24.59 7.38 17.68
N GLU A 444 -25.25 6.29 17.27
CA GLU A 444 -24.55 5.03 16.99
C GLU A 444 -23.48 5.26 15.92
N PRO A 445 -22.19 5.02 16.22
CA PRO A 445 -21.11 5.36 15.29
C PRO A 445 -21.03 4.35 14.15
N LEU A 446 -21.09 4.85 12.91
CA LEU A 446 -20.66 4.08 11.74
C LEU A 446 -19.13 4.06 11.65
N VAL A 447 -18.51 5.22 11.85
CA VAL A 447 -17.05 5.42 11.93
C VAL A 447 -16.68 5.57 13.40
N ARG A 448 -15.56 4.99 13.82
CA ARG A 448 -15.09 5.07 15.21
C ARG A 448 -14.16 6.26 15.41
N ASP A 449 -14.24 6.86 16.59
CA ASP A 449 -13.27 7.83 17.08
C ASP A 449 -11.86 7.22 17.08
N THR A 450 -10.83 7.99 16.68
CA THR A 450 -9.45 7.49 16.60
C THR A 450 -8.95 6.92 17.92
N VAL A 451 -9.27 7.54 19.06
CA VAL A 451 -8.81 7.07 20.38
C VAL A 451 -9.47 5.74 20.73
N ASP A 452 -10.77 5.61 20.46
CA ASP A 452 -11.52 4.36 20.62
C ASP A 452 -10.99 3.26 19.69
N LEU A 453 -10.76 3.61 18.42
CA LEU A 453 -10.28 2.69 17.39
C LEU A 453 -8.88 2.17 17.68
N VAL A 454 -7.90 3.04 17.94
CA VAL A 454 -6.51 2.61 18.14
C VAL A 454 -6.38 1.74 19.38
N ARG A 455 -7.18 1.98 20.43
CA ARG A 455 -7.25 1.07 21.59
C ARG A 455 -7.71 -0.33 21.18
N HIS A 456 -8.79 -0.43 20.42
CA HIS A 456 -9.31 -1.69 19.93
C HIS A 456 -8.30 -2.42 19.03
N LEU A 457 -7.64 -1.70 18.12
CA LEU A 457 -6.60 -2.28 17.26
C LEU A 457 -5.41 -2.81 18.06
N ARG A 458 -4.94 -2.07 19.07
CA ARG A 458 -3.85 -2.53 19.96
C ARG A 458 -4.26 -3.78 20.73
N LEU A 459 -5.46 -3.79 21.33
CA LEU A 459 -5.97 -4.97 22.03
C LEU A 459 -6.08 -6.19 21.11
N TRP A 460 -6.55 -6.01 19.88
CA TRP A 460 -6.61 -7.09 18.90
C TRP A 460 -5.23 -7.61 18.53
N LEU A 461 -4.25 -6.73 18.30
CA LEU A 461 -2.86 -7.11 18.00
C LEU A 461 -2.21 -7.89 19.15
N ASP A 462 -2.57 -7.59 20.40
CA ASP A 462 -2.04 -8.28 21.58
C ASP A 462 -2.57 -9.71 21.73
N VAL A 463 -3.80 -9.98 21.25
CA VAL A 463 -4.46 -11.29 21.42
C VAL A 463 -4.49 -12.15 20.16
N THR A 464 -4.30 -11.56 18.98
CA THR A 464 -4.32 -12.30 17.71
C THR A 464 -3.16 -13.29 17.63
N THR A 465 -3.44 -14.49 17.12
CA THR A 465 -2.42 -15.51 16.84
C THR A 465 -1.70 -15.30 15.51
N GLN A 466 -2.12 -14.31 14.71
CA GLN A 466 -1.52 -14.00 13.42
C GLN A 466 -0.19 -13.25 13.61
N ALA A 467 0.87 -13.71 12.93
CA ALA A 467 2.17 -13.02 12.91
C ALA A 467 2.42 -12.25 11.61
N MET A 468 2.00 -12.81 10.46
CA MET A 468 2.23 -12.26 9.13
C MET A 468 1.04 -12.50 8.21
N GLY A 469 0.63 -11.45 7.49
CA GLY A 469 -0.27 -11.51 6.33
C GLY A 469 0.52 -11.45 5.02
N ASN A 470 -0.16 -11.24 3.89
CA ASN A 470 0.50 -11.10 2.59
C ASN A 470 1.28 -9.79 2.49
N TRP A 471 0.81 -8.73 3.16
CA TRP A 471 1.39 -7.38 3.09
C TRP A 471 1.59 -6.74 4.46
N GLY A 472 0.85 -7.19 5.49
CA GLY A 472 0.98 -6.71 6.87
C GLY A 472 1.80 -7.65 7.77
N ARG A 473 2.65 -7.09 8.64
CA ARG A 473 3.25 -7.81 9.79
C ARG A 473 2.72 -7.23 11.08
N ARG A 474 2.41 -8.08 12.06
CA ARG A 474 1.84 -7.65 13.34
C ARG A 474 2.71 -6.59 14.03
N GLU A 475 4.02 -6.82 14.08
CA GLU A 475 4.98 -5.95 14.75
C GLU A 475 5.05 -4.56 14.08
N ALA A 476 4.96 -4.51 12.75
CA ALA A 476 4.95 -3.25 12.00
C ALA A 476 3.67 -2.42 12.24
N ILE A 477 2.52 -3.09 12.42
CA ILE A 477 1.27 -2.41 12.79
C ILE A 477 1.37 -1.89 14.23
N GLN A 478 1.89 -2.71 15.15
CA GLN A 478 2.09 -2.31 16.55
C GLN A 478 3.02 -1.09 16.66
N GLU A 479 4.15 -1.10 15.96
CA GLU A 479 5.09 0.03 15.92
C GLU A 479 4.40 1.31 15.42
N ARG A 480 3.70 1.22 14.28
CA ARG A 480 2.95 2.36 13.71
C ARG A 480 1.96 2.93 14.70
N LEU A 481 1.13 2.07 15.29
CA LEU A 481 0.08 2.53 16.21
C LEU A 481 0.65 3.03 17.54
N SER A 482 1.78 2.50 18.00
CA SER A 482 2.42 2.90 19.27
C SER A 482 3.06 4.28 19.22
N ALA A 483 3.39 4.77 18.01
CA ALA A 483 3.96 6.11 17.83
C ALA A 483 2.99 7.24 18.23
N THR A 484 1.67 6.99 18.19
CA THR A 484 0.65 7.98 18.58
C THR A 484 0.26 7.80 20.06
N PRO A 485 0.47 8.81 20.91
CA PRO A 485 -0.01 8.77 22.30
C PRO A 485 -1.54 8.77 22.34
N ILE A 486 -2.16 7.76 22.93
CA ILE A 486 -3.62 7.70 23.11
C ILE A 486 -3.95 7.51 24.59
N SER A 487 -5.04 8.12 25.05
CA SER A 487 -5.60 7.81 26.38
C SER A 487 -6.10 6.37 26.39
N THR A 488 -5.62 5.58 27.34
CA THR A 488 -6.03 4.17 27.51
C THR A 488 -7.18 4.00 28.50
N ASP A 489 -7.51 5.05 29.25
CA ASP A 489 -8.47 5.01 30.35
C ASP A 489 -9.80 5.73 30.05
N ALA A 490 -9.85 6.54 28.98
CA ALA A 490 -11.07 7.26 28.60
C ALA A 490 -12.25 6.29 28.37
N PRO A 491 -13.33 6.30 29.18
CA PRO A 491 -14.52 5.51 28.89
C PRO A 491 -15.16 5.94 27.56
N VAL A 492 -15.71 4.97 26.85
CA VAL A 492 -16.54 5.17 25.67
C VAL A 492 -18.00 5.18 26.12
N LEU A 493 -18.68 6.29 25.89
CA LEU A 493 -20.02 6.59 26.34
C LEU A 493 -20.95 6.71 25.15
N SER A 494 -22.15 6.13 25.27
CA SER A 494 -23.23 6.30 24.31
C SER A 494 -24.11 7.49 24.69
N ALA A 495 -25.04 7.86 23.79
CA ALA A 495 -26.04 8.89 24.06
C ALA A 495 -26.87 8.68 25.34
N ARG A 496 -26.90 7.47 25.89
CA ARG A 496 -27.65 7.12 27.11
C ARG A 496 -26.85 7.32 28.40
N ASP A 497 -25.55 7.56 28.30
CA ASP A 497 -24.62 7.55 29.43
C ASP A 497 -24.35 8.96 29.99
N THR A 498 -25.31 9.88 29.88
CA THR A 498 -25.21 11.27 30.35
C THR A 498 -24.96 11.39 31.86
N ALA A 499 -25.36 10.39 32.64
CA ALA A 499 -25.04 10.32 34.07
C ALA A 499 -23.53 10.25 34.34
N ALA A 500 -22.77 9.52 33.51
CA ALA A 500 -21.32 9.43 33.65
C ALA A 500 -20.65 10.78 33.32
N LEU A 501 -21.17 11.50 32.33
CA LEU A 501 -20.72 12.86 32.00
C LEU A 501 -21.02 13.86 33.13
N ALA A 502 -22.18 13.74 33.78
CA ALA A 502 -22.51 14.58 34.94
C ALA A 502 -21.55 14.32 36.12
N THR A 503 -21.19 13.06 36.38
CA THR A 503 -20.15 12.72 37.38
C THR A 503 -18.81 13.33 36.98
N LEU A 504 -18.40 13.21 35.72
CA LEU A 504 -17.17 13.79 35.21
C LEU A 504 -17.12 15.31 35.44
N LEU A 505 -18.22 16.03 35.19
CA LEU A 505 -18.30 17.48 35.41
C LEU A 505 -18.18 17.83 36.89
N GLN A 506 -18.82 17.06 37.78
CA GLN A 506 -18.76 17.29 39.22
C GLN A 506 -17.37 17.03 39.80
N GLU A 507 -16.65 16.04 39.28
CA GLU A 507 -15.30 15.68 39.74
C GLU A 507 -14.24 16.71 39.32
N ASN A 508 -14.37 17.28 38.11
CA ASN A 508 -13.37 18.18 37.53
C ASN A 508 -13.74 19.67 37.70
N GLY A 509 -15.01 19.99 37.98
CA GLY A 509 -15.52 21.35 38.12
C GLY A 509 -15.76 22.05 36.78
N ASP A 510 -14.84 21.87 35.83
CA ASP A 510 -14.93 22.34 34.46
C ASP A 510 -14.67 21.19 33.48
N LEU A 511 -15.29 21.24 32.30
CA LEU A 511 -15.05 20.33 31.19
C LEU A 511 -15.06 21.08 29.86
N ILE A 512 -14.13 20.72 28.99
CA ILE A 512 -14.09 21.17 27.60
C ILE A 512 -14.52 20.00 26.72
N ALA A 513 -15.58 20.20 25.94
CA ALA A 513 -16.07 19.23 24.97
C ALA A 513 -15.66 19.65 23.56
N ILE A 514 -14.94 18.78 22.86
CA ILE A 514 -14.53 18.98 21.47
C ILE A 514 -15.22 17.95 20.58
N GLY A 515 -15.94 18.40 19.55
CA GLY A 515 -16.58 17.55 18.56
C GLY A 515 -15.66 17.23 17.40
N PHE A 516 -15.63 15.97 16.96
CA PHE A 516 -14.81 15.46 15.85
C PHE A 516 -15.65 14.90 14.71
N ASP A 517 -15.27 15.21 13.48
CA ASP A 517 -15.92 14.70 12.27
C ASP A 517 -15.38 13.31 11.83
N THR A 518 -15.78 12.86 10.64
CA THR A 518 -15.34 11.58 10.05
C THR A 518 -13.83 11.49 9.84
N LEU A 519 -13.16 12.60 9.54
CA LEU A 519 -11.69 12.67 9.40
C LEU A 519 -11.00 12.96 10.73
N GLN A 520 -11.77 12.98 11.81
CA GLN A 520 -11.31 13.23 13.18
C GLN A 520 -10.70 14.61 13.33
N VAL A 521 -11.14 15.57 12.50
CA VAL A 521 -10.80 16.99 12.60
C VAL A 521 -11.67 17.60 13.71
N PRO A 522 -11.11 18.37 14.64
CA PRO A 522 -11.90 19.05 15.66
C PRO A 522 -12.71 20.19 15.01
N ARG A 523 -14.04 20.16 15.18
CA ARG A 523 -14.96 21.10 14.51
C ARG A 523 -15.63 22.08 15.46
N TYR A 524 -15.94 21.64 16.67
CA TYR A 524 -16.74 22.42 17.61
C TYR A 524 -16.16 22.32 19.01
N ARG A 525 -16.22 23.43 19.75
CA ARG A 525 -15.86 23.48 21.16
C ARG A 525 -17.01 24.00 21.99
N MET A 526 -17.27 23.34 23.11
CA MET A 526 -18.23 23.75 24.11
C MET A 526 -17.61 23.63 25.50
N ASP A 527 -17.70 24.70 26.29
CA ASP A 527 -17.17 24.71 27.65
C ASP A 527 -18.31 24.54 28.66
N TYR A 528 -18.10 23.66 29.64
CA TYR A 528 -19.05 23.39 30.71
C TYR A 528 -18.39 23.71 32.05
N ALA A 529 -19.07 24.49 32.88
CA ALA A 529 -18.58 24.88 34.20
C ALA A 529 -19.64 24.59 35.25
N THR A 530 -19.21 24.15 36.43
CA THR A 530 -20.08 24.06 37.59
C THR A 530 -20.44 25.46 38.13
N PRO A 531 -21.66 25.67 38.67
CA PRO A 531 -22.11 26.99 39.16
C PRO A 531 -21.36 27.54 40.38
#